data_AF-A0A2M9YQL8-F1
#
_entry.id   AF-A0A2M9YQL8-F1
#
_cell.length_a   1.000
_cell.length_b   1.000
_cell.length_c   1.000
_cell.angle_alpha   90.00
_cell.angle_beta   90.00
_cell.angle_gamma   90.00
#
_symmetry.space_group_name_H-M   'P 1'
#
loop_
_entity.id
_entity.type
_entity.pdbx_description
1 polymer ?
#
loop_
_entity_poly.entity_id
_entity_poly.type
_entity_poly.pdbx_seq_one_letter_code
_entity_poly.pdbx_strand_id
1 'polypeptide(L)'
;MFALKIVAIATFVFLNFSIIAVGHGSFSNIKSRVEKEGFSDRKLAILKSEASRTTFTADQVAELMDLFSFSSDKIKALTSLRNRIEDPENAYVIVERFPYDSDKKNAANLLDGIESALPKPPRTSKRTVCWGEGPGRYCYTEYIEQ
;
A
#
# COMPACT_ATOMS: atom_id res chain seq x y z
N MET A 1 -42.58 11.78 40.37
CA MET A 1 -42.45 11.49 38.92
C MET A 1 -40.97 11.64 38.59
N PHE A 2 -40.35 10.56 38.12
CA PHE A 2 -38.91 10.30 38.18
C PHE A 2 -38.05 11.10 37.18
N ALA A 3 -36.86 11.47 37.67
CA ALA A 3 -35.57 11.46 37.00
C ALA A 3 -35.28 12.47 35.87
N LEU A 4 -34.55 13.52 36.24
CA LEU A 4 -33.17 13.78 35.80
C LEU A 4 -32.72 12.92 34.60
N LYS A 5 -32.70 13.49 33.38
CA LYS A 5 -31.93 12.93 32.26
C LYS A 5 -30.98 13.98 31.69
N ILE A 6 -29.85 14.08 32.39
CA ILE A 6 -28.49 14.09 31.83
C ILE A 6 -28.25 15.13 30.73
N VAL A 7 -27.75 16.28 31.20
CA VAL A 7 -26.72 17.04 30.51
C VAL A 7 -25.53 16.12 30.22
N ALA A 8 -25.32 15.80 28.94
CA ALA A 8 -24.04 15.44 28.33
C ALA A 8 -24.30 15.52 26.83
N ILE A 9 -24.06 16.64 26.16
CA ILE A 9 -22.77 16.89 25.51
C ILE A 9 -22.11 15.57 25.06
N ALA A 10 -22.85 14.76 24.29
CA ALA A 10 -22.21 14.01 23.23
C ALA A 10 -21.79 15.06 22.22
N THR A 11 -20.60 15.62 22.45
CA THR A 11 -19.74 15.96 21.33
C THR A 11 -19.69 14.69 20.50
N PHE A 12 -20.61 14.60 19.55
CA PHE A 12 -20.42 13.75 18.40
C PHE A 12 -19.13 14.32 17.83
N VAL A 13 -18.01 13.73 18.22
CA VAL A 13 -16.76 13.88 17.51
C VAL A 13 -17.15 13.32 16.16
N PHE A 14 -17.65 14.21 15.29
CA PHE A 14 -17.59 14.04 13.86
C PHE A 14 -16.09 13.89 13.65
N LEU A 15 -15.60 12.65 13.79
CA LEU A 15 -14.38 12.21 13.18
C LEU A 15 -14.65 12.59 11.73
N ASN A 16 -14.05 13.71 11.33
CA ASN A 16 -14.13 14.27 10.00
C ASN A 16 -13.42 13.25 9.13
N PHE A 17 -14.08 12.14 8.85
CA PHE A 17 -13.69 11.18 7.85
C PHE A 17 -14.01 11.88 6.54
N SER A 18 -13.02 12.61 6.03
CA SER A 18 -13.07 13.06 4.66
C SER A 18 -13.17 11.80 3.79
N ILE A 19 -14.29 11.67 3.08
CA ILE A 19 -14.53 10.59 2.11
C ILE A 19 -13.74 10.84 0.82
N ILE A 20 -13.13 12.02 0.69
CA ILE A 20 -12.37 12.47 -0.47
C ILE A 20 -10.89 12.51 -0.09
N ALA A 21 -10.03 12.06 -1.01
CA ALA A 21 -8.58 12.05 -0.87
C ALA A 21 -8.06 13.41 -0.45
N VAL A 22 -6.97 13.37 0.30
CA VAL A 22 -6.30 14.57 0.76
C VAL A 22 -5.91 15.44 -0.44
N GLY A 23 -6.38 16.69 -0.46
CA GLY A 23 -6.03 17.64 -1.51
C GLY A 23 -4.53 17.96 -1.54
N HIS A 24 -4.03 18.41 -2.70
CA HIS A 24 -2.60 18.60 -2.98
C HIS A 24 -1.83 19.39 -1.88
N GLY A 25 -2.39 20.49 -1.37
CA GLY A 25 -1.74 21.30 -0.33
C GLY A 25 -1.57 20.54 1.00
N SER A 26 -2.62 19.85 1.44
CA SER A 26 -2.59 19.03 2.65
C SER A 26 -1.68 17.81 2.48
N PHE A 27 -1.68 17.19 1.29
CA PHE A 27 -0.78 16.09 0.97
C PHE A 27 0.69 16.50 1.04
N SER A 28 1.04 17.64 0.42
CA SER A 28 2.41 18.19 0.46
C SER A 28 2.89 18.44 1.89
N ASN A 29 2.02 18.91 2.78
CA ASN A 29 2.34 19.08 4.20
C ASN A 29 2.64 17.73 4.89
N ILE A 30 1.79 16.73 4.67
CA ILE A 30 1.98 15.37 5.23
C ILE A 30 3.30 14.79 4.71
N LYS A 31 3.53 14.83 3.39
CA LYS A 31 4.74 14.34 2.75
C LYS A 31 6.00 14.98 3.35
N SER A 32 6.01 16.32 3.49
CA SER A 32 7.15 17.04 4.08
C SER A 32 7.40 16.66 5.54
N ARG A 33 6.34 16.43 6.33
CA ARG A 33 6.47 15.96 7.72
C ARG A 33 7.09 14.58 7.80
N VAL A 34 6.66 13.66 6.93
CA VAL A 34 7.25 12.31 6.85
C VAL A 34 8.70 12.36 6.37
N GLU A 35 8.99 13.19 5.37
CA GLU A 35 10.34 13.33 4.80
C GLU A 35 11.37 13.87 5.82
N LYS A 36 10.95 14.79 6.70
CA LYS A 36 11.80 15.35 7.77
C LYS A 36 12.20 14.34 8.84
N GLU A 37 11.51 13.21 8.95
CA GLU A 37 11.87 12.18 9.93
C GLU A 37 13.06 11.34 9.46
N GLY A 38 14.07 11.20 10.32
CA GLY A 38 15.24 10.39 9.99
C GLY A 38 15.02 8.87 10.07
N PHE A 39 14.13 8.39 10.95
CA PHE A 39 13.91 6.95 11.18
C PHE A 39 12.54 6.50 10.67
N SER A 40 12.50 5.29 10.09
CA SER A 40 11.29 4.71 9.49
C SER A 40 10.15 4.53 10.50
N ASP A 41 10.43 4.19 11.76
CA ASP A 41 9.38 4.04 12.77
C ASP A 41 8.62 5.35 13.04
N ARG A 42 9.32 6.50 13.03
CA ARG A 42 8.68 7.80 13.19
C ARG A 42 7.88 8.20 11.95
N LYS A 43 8.41 7.92 10.75
CA LYS A 43 7.65 8.05 9.49
C LYS A 43 6.33 7.26 9.55
N LEU A 44 6.40 6.00 9.97
CA LEU A 44 5.23 5.12 10.11
C LEU A 44 4.22 5.64 11.14
N ALA A 45 4.68 6.22 12.25
CA ALA A 45 3.79 6.80 13.26
C ALA A 45 2.98 7.98 12.69
N ILE A 46 3.61 8.85 11.88
CA ILE A 46 2.92 9.93 11.17
C ILE A 46 1.89 9.35 10.21
N LEU A 47 2.28 8.39 9.36
CA LEU A 47 1.37 7.78 8.39
C LEU A 47 0.14 7.14 9.05
N LYS A 48 0.33 6.39 10.15
CA LYS A 48 -0.78 5.79 10.91
C LYS A 48 -1.72 6.84 11.49
N SER A 49 -1.17 7.95 11.98
CA SER A 49 -1.96 9.07 12.48
C SER A 49 -2.79 9.69 11.37
N GLU A 50 -2.21 9.99 10.20
CA GLU A 50 -2.95 10.57 9.08
C GLU A 50 -3.99 9.59 8.49
N ALA A 51 -3.64 8.31 8.35
CA ALA A 51 -4.55 7.25 7.89
C ALA A 51 -5.81 7.07 8.77
N SER A 52 -5.79 7.56 10.01
CA SER A 52 -6.98 7.54 10.88
C SER A 52 -8.02 8.60 10.52
N ARG A 53 -7.63 9.63 9.76
CA ARG A 53 -8.45 10.83 9.47
C ARG A 53 -8.67 11.08 7.98
N THR A 54 -7.75 10.62 7.13
CA THR A 54 -7.76 10.94 5.70
C THR A 54 -7.64 9.69 4.83
N THR A 55 -8.12 9.82 3.60
CA THR A 55 -7.85 8.91 2.49
C THR A 55 -6.80 9.50 1.55
N PHE A 56 -6.22 8.65 0.71
CA PHE A 56 -5.16 8.98 -0.24
C PHE A 56 -5.46 8.33 -1.59
N THR A 57 -4.95 8.93 -2.67
CA THR A 57 -4.92 8.23 -3.95
C THR A 57 -3.79 7.19 -3.98
N ALA A 58 -3.85 6.24 -4.90
CA ALA A 58 -2.82 5.24 -5.12
C ALA A 58 -1.46 5.89 -5.40
N ASP A 59 -1.44 6.95 -6.21
CA ASP A 59 -0.24 7.75 -6.48
C ASP A 59 0.33 8.40 -5.21
N GLN A 60 -0.53 9.00 -4.38
CA GLN A 60 -0.12 9.60 -3.12
C GLN A 60 0.47 8.57 -2.15
N VAL A 61 -0.12 7.37 -2.08
CA VAL A 61 0.43 6.26 -1.29
C VAL A 61 1.79 5.85 -1.83
N ALA A 62 1.94 5.74 -3.14
CA ALA A 62 3.22 5.39 -3.76
C ALA A 62 4.31 6.43 -3.46
N GLU A 63 4.00 7.72 -3.56
CA GLU A 63 4.92 8.80 -3.18
C GLU A 63 5.32 8.76 -1.70
N LEU A 64 4.39 8.46 -0.79
CA LEU A 64 4.69 8.31 0.63
C LEU A 64 5.57 7.09 0.91
N MET A 65 5.40 6.02 0.15
CA MET A 65 6.24 4.82 0.24
C MET A 65 7.67 5.07 -0.24
N ASP A 66 7.87 5.93 -1.23
CA ASP A 66 9.20 6.26 -1.73
C ASP A 66 10.06 7.06 -0.71
N LEU A 67 9.44 7.56 0.36
CA LEU A 67 10.17 8.14 1.49
C LEU A 67 10.86 7.08 2.36
N PHE A 68 10.65 5.79 2.11
CA PHE A 68 11.30 4.69 2.81
C PHE A 68 12.36 4.01 1.93
N SER A 69 13.57 3.87 2.47
CA SER A 69 14.71 3.31 1.73
C SER A 69 14.62 1.80 1.53
N PHE A 70 13.99 1.07 2.46
CA PHE A 70 13.97 -0.40 2.44
C PHE A 70 12.58 -0.93 2.09
N SER A 71 12.52 -1.97 1.26
CA SER A 71 11.26 -2.64 0.88
C SER A 71 10.44 -3.10 2.09
N SER A 72 11.09 -3.60 3.14
CA SER A 72 10.41 -4.04 4.36
C SER A 72 9.63 -2.90 5.03
N ASP A 73 10.17 -1.69 5.04
CA ASP A 73 9.50 -0.52 5.61
C ASP A 73 8.43 0.04 4.66
N LYS A 74 8.66 -0.01 3.33
CA LYS A 74 7.62 0.27 2.33
C LYS A 74 6.40 -0.63 2.52
N ILE A 75 6.59 -1.93 2.78
CA ILE A 75 5.50 -2.87 3.06
C ILE A 75 4.74 -2.50 4.35
N LYS A 76 5.44 -2.09 5.42
CA LYS A 76 4.79 -1.62 6.66
C LYS A 76 3.97 -0.35 6.43
N ALA A 77 4.48 0.57 5.61
CA ALA A 77 3.78 1.79 5.22
C ALA A 77 2.51 1.46 4.44
N LEU A 78 2.63 0.63 3.39
CA LEU A 78 1.50 0.13 2.62
C LEU A 78 0.46 -0.53 3.53
N THR A 79 0.89 -1.42 4.42
CA THR A 79 -0.01 -2.08 5.38
C THR A 79 -0.82 -1.07 6.19
N SER A 80 -0.24 0.06 6.57
CA SER A 80 -0.93 1.10 7.34
C SER A 80 -1.91 1.94 6.51
N LEU A 81 -1.68 2.06 5.20
CA LEU A 81 -2.44 2.92 4.29
C LEU A 81 -3.46 2.18 3.42
N ARG A 82 -3.31 0.87 3.25
CA ARG A 82 -4.03 0.09 2.25
C ARG A 82 -5.56 0.24 2.30
N ASN A 83 -6.14 0.34 3.50
CA ASN A 83 -7.60 0.49 3.68
C ASN A 83 -8.10 1.94 3.50
N ARG A 84 -7.21 2.85 3.05
CA ARG A 84 -7.45 4.29 2.88
C ARG A 84 -7.13 4.77 1.47
N ILE A 85 -7.02 3.84 0.51
CA ILE A 85 -6.85 4.14 -0.91
C ILE A 85 -8.24 4.39 -1.50
N GLU A 86 -8.43 5.55 -2.15
CA GLU A 86 -9.72 5.94 -2.73
C GLU A 86 -9.95 5.40 -4.15
N ASP A 87 -8.88 5.26 -4.94
CA ASP A 87 -8.87 4.80 -6.33
C ASP A 87 -8.13 3.45 -6.44
N PRO A 88 -8.70 2.37 -5.86
CA PRO A 88 -8.06 1.06 -5.86
C PRO A 88 -7.77 0.56 -7.28
N GLU A 89 -8.49 0.97 -8.32
CA GLU A 89 -8.16 0.64 -9.71
C GLU A 89 -6.77 1.10 -10.18
N ASN A 90 -6.16 2.06 -9.48
CA ASN A 90 -4.83 2.57 -9.79
C ASN A 90 -3.74 1.98 -8.89
N ALA A 91 -4.04 1.04 -7.99
CA ALA A 91 -3.03 0.58 -7.02
C ALA A 91 -1.89 -0.26 -7.63
N TYR A 92 -1.91 -0.51 -8.94
CA TYR A 92 -0.74 -1.00 -9.70
C TYR A 92 0.46 -0.06 -9.54
N VAL A 93 0.23 1.26 -9.47
CA VAL A 93 1.29 2.27 -9.28
C VAL A 93 2.01 2.09 -7.95
N ILE A 94 1.39 1.45 -6.94
CA ILE A 94 2.03 1.16 -5.66
C ILE A 94 2.97 -0.05 -5.80
N VAL A 95 2.51 -1.09 -6.51
CA VAL A 95 3.26 -2.33 -6.73
C VAL A 95 4.55 -2.04 -7.49
N GLU A 96 4.51 -1.12 -8.46
CA GLU A 96 5.67 -0.74 -9.27
C GLU A 96 6.79 -0.04 -8.49
N ARG A 97 6.57 0.38 -7.23
CA ARG A 97 7.60 1.02 -6.37
C ARG A 97 8.52 0.00 -5.68
N PHE A 98 8.24 -1.29 -5.88
CA PHE A 98 9.08 -2.37 -5.42
C PHE A 98 10.01 -2.86 -6.53
N PRO A 99 11.34 -2.88 -6.31
CA PRO A 99 12.29 -3.30 -7.33
C PRO A 99 12.30 -4.82 -7.55
N TYR A 100 11.95 -5.61 -6.53
CA TYR A 100 12.04 -7.07 -6.57
C TYR A 100 10.67 -7.71 -6.75
N ASP A 101 10.60 -8.75 -7.59
CA ASP A 101 9.34 -9.46 -7.89
C ASP A 101 8.70 -10.11 -6.66
N SER A 102 9.51 -10.55 -5.70
CA SER A 102 9.02 -11.07 -4.41
C SER A 102 8.25 -10.00 -3.63
N ASP A 103 8.76 -8.76 -3.63
CA ASP A 103 8.15 -7.65 -2.92
C ASP A 103 6.90 -7.15 -3.66
N LYS A 104 6.95 -7.10 -5.00
CA LYS A 104 5.77 -6.82 -5.83
C LYS A 104 4.64 -7.80 -5.55
N LYS A 105 4.94 -9.10 -5.49
CA LYS A 105 3.96 -10.14 -5.14
C LYS A 105 3.40 -9.95 -3.73
N ASN A 106 4.25 -9.60 -2.77
CA ASN A 106 3.82 -9.33 -1.41
C ASN A 106 2.89 -8.10 -1.32
N ALA A 107 3.26 -7.01 -2.00
CA ALA A 107 2.43 -5.80 -2.10
C ALA A 107 1.09 -6.09 -2.77
N ALA A 108 1.09 -6.81 -3.90
CA ALA A 108 -0.13 -7.23 -4.59
C ALA A 108 -1.03 -8.09 -3.68
N ASN A 109 -0.47 -9.04 -2.92
CA ASN A 109 -1.26 -9.84 -1.97
C ASN A 109 -1.88 -9.00 -0.84
N LEU A 110 -1.20 -7.92 -0.40
CA LEU A 110 -1.77 -6.99 0.58
C LEU A 110 -2.93 -6.18 0.01
N LEU A 111 -2.92 -5.94 -1.30
CA LEU A 111 -3.90 -5.17 -2.05
C LEU A 111 -5.06 -6.01 -2.63
N ASP A 112 -4.91 -7.34 -2.75
CA ASP A 112 -5.90 -8.26 -3.35
C ASP A 112 -7.30 -8.19 -2.69
N GLY A 113 -7.40 -7.78 -1.43
CA GLY A 113 -8.67 -7.57 -0.72
C GLY A 113 -9.33 -6.19 -0.92
N ILE A 114 -8.62 -5.27 -1.56
CA ILE A 114 -8.99 -3.86 -1.76
C ILE A 114 -9.33 -3.62 -3.24
N GLU A 115 -8.96 -4.57 -4.10
CA GLU A 115 -8.68 -4.31 -5.50
C GLU A 115 -9.09 -5.50 -6.37
N SER A 116 -10.38 -5.60 -6.70
CA SER A 116 -10.79 -6.41 -7.85
C SER A 116 -10.43 -5.73 -9.19
N ALA A 117 -9.52 -4.74 -9.18
CA ALA A 117 -9.25 -3.82 -10.28
C ALA A 117 -7.81 -3.87 -10.80
N LEU A 118 -6.86 -4.56 -10.13
CA LEU A 118 -5.62 -4.94 -10.81
C LEU A 118 -5.95 -5.97 -11.88
N PRO A 119 -5.35 -5.85 -13.08
CA PRO A 119 -5.11 -7.06 -13.85
C PRO A 119 -4.26 -7.97 -12.95
N LYS A 120 -4.87 -9.07 -12.48
CA LYS A 120 -4.12 -10.08 -11.71
C LYS A 120 -2.88 -10.40 -12.51
N PRO A 121 -1.67 -10.35 -11.91
CA PRO A 121 -0.47 -10.73 -12.63
C PRO A 121 -0.72 -12.10 -13.27
N PRO A 122 -0.39 -12.28 -14.56
CA PRO A 122 -0.68 -13.53 -15.25
C PRO A 122 -0.10 -14.66 -14.42
N ARG A 123 -0.92 -15.68 -14.16
CA ARG A 123 -0.53 -16.76 -13.27
C ARG A 123 0.61 -17.51 -13.95
N THR A 124 1.84 -17.29 -13.52
CA THR A 124 2.99 -17.89 -14.19
C THR A 124 3.32 -19.23 -13.57
N SER A 125 3.29 -20.29 -14.37
CA SER A 125 3.89 -21.58 -14.03
C SER A 125 5.32 -21.62 -14.56
N LYS A 126 6.24 -22.25 -13.83
CA LYS A 126 7.63 -22.41 -14.29
C LYS A 126 7.88 -23.85 -14.67
N ARG A 127 8.60 -24.07 -15.77
CA ARG A 127 9.13 -25.39 -16.15
C ARG A 127 10.60 -25.28 -16.51
N THR A 128 11.38 -26.28 -16.13
CA THR A 128 12.76 -26.41 -16.59
C THR A 128 12.75 -27.17 -17.91
N VAL A 129 13.26 -26.56 -18.97
CA VAL A 129 13.43 -27.18 -20.28
C VAL A 129 14.90 -27.48 -20.50
N CYS A 130 15.22 -28.73 -20.82
CA CYS A 130 16.58 -29.16 -21.12
C CYS A 130 16.67 -29.66 -22.57
N TRP A 131 17.72 -29.27 -23.27
CA TRP A 131 18.04 -29.69 -24.64
C TRP A 131 19.33 -30.51 -24.66
N GLY A 132 19.32 -31.61 -25.42
CA GLY A 132 20.43 -32.55 -25.56
C GLY A 132 20.44 -33.69 -24.52
N GLU A 133 21.20 -34.74 -24.82
CA GLU A 133 21.37 -35.91 -23.95
C GLU A 133 22.80 -36.00 -23.41
N GLY A 134 22.95 -36.53 -22.20
CA GLY A 134 24.24 -36.72 -21.56
C GLY A 134 24.83 -35.45 -20.89
N PRO A 135 26.15 -35.44 -20.59
CA PRO A 135 26.79 -34.44 -19.74
C PRO A 135 26.90 -33.04 -20.35
N GLY A 136 26.52 -32.85 -21.62
CA GLY A 136 26.50 -31.57 -22.32
C GLY A 136 25.12 -30.91 -22.44
N ARG A 137 24.09 -31.44 -21.76
CA ARG A 137 22.73 -30.89 -21.87
C ARG A 137 22.65 -29.45 -21.35
N TYR A 138 21.94 -28.60 -22.09
CA TYR A 138 21.67 -27.22 -21.69
C TYR A 138 20.26 -27.12 -21.11
N CYS A 139 20.10 -26.51 -19.95
CA CYS A 139 18.80 -26.33 -19.32
C CYS A 139 18.53 -24.85 -19.07
N TYR A 140 17.30 -24.41 -19.33
CA TYR A 140 16.81 -23.08 -18.98
C TYR A 140 15.43 -23.17 -18.34
N THR A 141 15.03 -22.10 -17.65
CA THR A 141 13.70 -22.00 -17.02
C THR A 141 12.78 -21.21 -17.93
N GLU A 142 11.65 -21.79 -18.32
CA GLU A 142 10.56 -21.08 -18.98
C GLU A 142 9.51 -20.69 -17.95
N TYR A 143 8.99 -19.47 -18.09
CA TYR A 143 7.82 -18.98 -17.37
C TYR A 143 6.65 -18.96 -18.35
N ILE A 144 5.58 -19.68 -18.02
CA ILE A 144 4.37 -19.83 -18.84
C ILE A 144 3.24 -19.12 -18.12
N GLU A 145 2.68 -18.10 -18.75
CA GLU A 145 1.47 -17.42 -18.30
C GLU A 145 0.24 -18.36 -18.45
N GLN A 146 -0.55 -18.50 -17.38
CA GLN A 146 -1.80 -19.27 -17.29
C GLN A 146 -3.02 -18.36 -17.33
#